data_AF-A0A928M5S6-F1
#
_entry.id   AF-A0A928M5S6-F1
#
_cell.length_a   1.000
_cell.length_b   1.000
_cell.length_c   1.000
_cell.angle_alpha   90.00
_cell.angle_beta   90.00
_cell.angle_gamma   90.00
#
_symmetry.space_group_name_H-M   'P 1'
#
loop_
_entity.id
_entity.type
_entity.pdbx_description
1 polymer ?
#
loop_
_entity_poly.entity_id
_entity_poly.type
_entity_poly.pdbx_seq_one_letter_code
_entity_poly.pdbx_strand_id
1 'polypeptide(L)'
;MAEQGFITARVFSTDAQLPIEGANVTISQPSQNGTQLLASRLTDRNGNISPIAVDTPDRSESLQAGTPAPFTLVDITVDYPGYERILVENAQVFSGIVTQQNLVLIPLQERPQAWNLTEIFQVSAQNL
;
A
#
# COMPACT_ATOMS: atom_id res chain seq x y z
N MET A 1 1.03 7.34 23.77
CA MET A 1 2.26 7.68 23.01
C MET A 1 2.02 7.18 21.59
N ALA A 2 2.57 7.79 20.54
CA ALA A 2 2.39 7.21 19.21
C ALA A 2 3.02 5.81 19.17
N GLU A 3 2.26 4.81 18.76
CA GLU A 3 2.77 3.46 18.55
C GLU A 3 3.14 3.29 17.08
N GLN A 4 3.89 2.24 16.74
CA GLN A 4 4.31 1.98 15.37
C GLN A 4 3.63 0.74 14.82
N GLY A 5 3.02 0.89 13.65
CA GLY A 5 2.65 -0.23 12.79
C GLY A 5 3.67 -0.41 11.68
N PHE A 6 3.58 -1.53 10.98
CA PHE A 6 4.45 -1.83 9.85
C PHE A 6 3.63 -2.13 8.61
N ILE A 7 4.10 -1.68 7.46
CA ILE A 7 3.50 -2.03 6.18
C ILE A 7 4.57 -2.60 5.25
N THR A 8 4.22 -3.68 4.56
CA THR A 8 5.02 -4.29 3.50
C THR A 8 4.13 -4.55 2.30
N ALA A 9 4.74 -4.65 1.13
CA ALA A 9 4.05 -4.95 -0.11
C ALA A 9 4.78 -6.07 -0.85
N ARG A 10 4.01 -6.93 -1.50
CA ARG A 10 4.47 -7.95 -2.42
C ARG A 10 3.86 -7.68 -3.78
N VAL A 11 4.71 -7.51 -4.78
CA VAL A 11 4.34 -7.19 -6.16
C VAL A 11 4.62 -8.39 -7.06
N PHE A 12 3.61 -8.79 -7.84
CA PHE A 12 3.71 -9.90 -8.78
C PHE A 12 2.90 -9.63 -10.04
N SER A 13 3.23 -10.32 -11.13
CA SER A 13 2.45 -10.28 -12.38
C SER A 13 1.29 -11.29 -12.36
N THR A 14 0.36 -11.11 -13.30
CA THR A 14 -0.83 -11.95 -13.60
C THR A 14 -0.58 -13.46 -13.52
N ASP A 15 -1.66 -14.22 -13.26
CA ASP A 15 -1.87 -15.68 -13.10
C ASP A 15 -0.73 -16.56 -12.54
N ALA A 16 0.45 -16.49 -13.15
CA ALA A 16 1.65 -17.20 -12.73
C ALA A 16 2.29 -16.67 -11.43
N GLN A 17 1.75 -15.59 -10.82
CA GLN A 17 2.26 -14.97 -9.58
C GLN A 17 3.78 -14.74 -9.60
N LEU A 18 4.31 -14.38 -10.77
CA LEU A 18 5.74 -14.17 -10.93
C LEU A 18 6.14 -12.90 -10.18
N PRO A 19 7.12 -12.97 -9.26
CA PRO A 19 7.57 -11.80 -8.54
C PRO A 19 8.19 -10.79 -9.50
N ILE A 20 7.89 -9.51 -9.30
CA ILE A 20 8.48 -8.42 -10.08
C ILE A 20 9.57 -7.78 -9.24
N GLU A 21 10.83 -7.90 -9.69
CA GLU A 21 11.99 -7.23 -9.10
C GLU A 21 12.11 -5.80 -9.66
N GLY A 22 12.45 -4.84 -8.80
CA GLY A 22 12.69 -3.46 -9.21
C GLY A 22 11.45 -2.60 -9.44
N ALA A 23 10.25 -3.05 -9.07
CA ALA A 23 9.06 -2.21 -9.04
C ALA A 23 9.19 -1.15 -7.94
N ASN A 24 8.87 0.11 -8.27
CA ASN A 24 8.91 1.21 -7.32
C ASN A 24 7.61 1.28 -6.52
N VAL A 25 7.69 0.93 -5.24
CA VAL A 25 6.58 1.05 -4.29
C VAL A 25 6.77 2.31 -3.47
N THR A 26 5.79 3.20 -3.54
CA THR A 26 5.75 4.47 -2.82
C THR A 26 4.60 4.42 -1.82
N ILE A 27 4.89 4.70 -0.56
CA ILE A 27 3.89 4.77 0.51
C ILE A 27 3.78 6.21 0.96
N SER A 28 2.55 6.72 0.97
CA SER A 28 2.24 8.08 1.37
C SER A 28 1.07 8.13 2.32
N GLN A 29 0.93 9.23 3.06
CA GLN A 29 -0.16 9.46 3.98
C GLN A 29 -0.98 10.67 3.52
N PRO A 30 -2.31 10.59 3.48
CA PRO A 30 -3.15 11.76 3.27
C PRO A 30 -3.01 12.72 4.46
N SER A 31 -2.73 13.99 4.17
CA SER A 31 -2.55 15.08 5.13
C SER A 31 -3.41 16.27 4.75
N GLN A 32 -3.63 17.21 5.67
CA GLN A 32 -4.50 18.38 5.44
C GLN A 32 -4.06 19.26 4.26
N ASN A 33 -2.77 19.20 3.88
CA ASN A 33 -2.18 19.98 2.79
C ASN A 33 -1.84 19.14 1.55
N GLY A 34 -2.39 17.93 1.42
CA GLY A 34 -2.13 17.02 0.30
C GLY A 34 -1.56 15.69 0.76
N THR A 35 -0.60 15.14 0.00
CA THR A 35 -0.07 13.79 0.26
C THR A 35 1.35 13.89 0.82
N GLN A 36 1.58 13.34 2.01
CA GLN A 36 2.89 13.26 2.64
C GLN A 36 3.58 11.94 2.26
N LEU A 37 4.73 12.00 1.59
CA LEU A 37 5.54 10.82 1.31
C LEU A 37 6.13 10.25 2.61
N LEU A 38 5.83 8.99 2.92
CA LEU A 38 6.42 8.28 4.06
C LEU A 38 7.71 7.59 3.63
N ALA A 39 7.66 6.82 2.54
CA ALA A 39 8.82 6.09 2.02
C ALA A 39 8.61 5.67 0.56
N SER A 40 9.72 5.42 -0.13
CA SER A 40 9.74 4.71 -1.42
C SER A 40 10.80 3.61 -1.37
N ARG A 41 10.47 2.43 -1.90
CA ARG A 41 11.31 1.23 -1.91
C ARG A 41 11.16 0.50 -3.24
N LEU A 42 12.23 -0.14 -3.68
CA LEU A 42 12.21 -1.06 -4.81
C LEU A 42 11.93 -2.48 -4.30
N THR A 43 11.17 -3.25 -5.06
CA THR A 43 10.96 -4.68 -4.78
C THR A 43 12.22 -5.50 -5.02
N ASP A 44 12.43 -6.50 -4.16
CA ASP A 44 13.50 -7.48 -4.30
C ASP A 44 13.17 -8.59 -5.33
N ARG A 45 14.06 -9.57 -5.48
CA ARG A 45 13.90 -10.74 -6.35
C ARG A 45 12.64 -11.58 -6.07
N ASN A 46 12.08 -11.46 -4.87
CA ASN A 46 10.86 -12.16 -4.46
C ASN A 46 9.61 -11.27 -4.61
N GLY A 47 9.77 -10.07 -5.16
CA GLY A 47 8.70 -9.09 -5.33
C GLY A 47 8.36 -8.34 -4.04
N ASN A 48 9.16 -8.47 -2.98
CA ASN A 48 8.83 -7.89 -1.68
C ASN A 48 9.58 -6.58 -1.44
N ILE A 49 8.97 -5.67 -0.69
CA ILE A 49 9.67 -4.55 -0.07
C ILE A 49 9.95 -4.81 1.41
N SER A 50 11.05 -4.26 1.91
CA SER A 50 11.32 -4.27 3.35
C SER A 50 10.19 -3.53 4.10
N PRO A 51 9.78 -4.00 5.30
CA PRO A 51 8.74 -3.34 6.09
C PRO A 51 9.07 -1.87 6.36
N ILE A 52 8.05 -1.03 6.22
CA ILE A 52 8.12 0.41 6.48
C ILE A 52 7.35 0.68 7.77
N ALA A 53 7.99 1.36 8.71
CA ALA A 53 7.34 1.81 9.94
C ALA A 53 6.42 3.00 9.63
N VAL A 54 5.20 2.94 10.18
CA VAL A 54 4.20 4.00 10.07
C VAL A 54 3.76 4.36 11.48
N ASP A 55 3.73 5.66 11.77
CA ASP A 55 3.23 6.13 13.05
C ASP A 55 1.71 5.90 13.12
N THR A 56 1.28 5.24 14.18
CA THR A 56 -0.10 4.82 14.42
C THR A 56 -0.64 5.37 15.75
N PRO A 57 -1.95 5.66 15.83
CA PRO A 57 -2.61 5.96 17.10
C PRO A 57 -2.43 4.83 18.11
N ASP A 58 -2.47 5.16 19.40
CA ASP A 58 -2.25 4.23 20.51
C ASP A 58 -3.35 3.15 20.53
N ARG A 59 -2.98 1.87 20.67
CA ARG A 59 -3.92 0.73 20.72
C ARG A 59 -5.04 0.93 21.75
N SER A 60 -4.78 1.66 22.84
CA SER A 60 -5.79 1.91 23.88
C SER A 60 -6.97 2.79 23.41
N GLU A 61 -6.79 3.62 22.38
CA GLU A 61 -7.88 4.42 21.78
C GLU A 61 -8.76 3.60 20.83
N SER A 62 -8.34 2.37 20.50
CA SER A 62 -9.05 1.44 19.60
C SER A 62 -10.24 0.70 20.22
N LEU A 63 -10.46 0.86 21.54
CA LEU A 63 -11.45 0.09 22.30
C LEU A 63 -12.70 0.92 22.67
N GLN A 64 -12.80 2.18 22.22
CA GLN A 64 -13.95 3.05 22.49
C GLN A 64 -14.66 3.46 21.19
N ALA A 65 -15.99 3.38 21.18
CA ALA A 65 -16.78 3.92 20.08
C ALA A 65 -16.75 5.46 20.15
N GLY A 66 -16.18 6.11 19.13
CA GLY A 66 -16.13 7.57 19.00
C GLY A 66 -14.74 8.21 19.11
N THR A 67 -13.67 7.43 19.31
CA THR A 67 -12.27 7.89 19.27
C THR A 67 -11.73 7.99 17.83
N PRO A 68 -10.63 8.74 17.59
CA PRO A 68 -9.94 8.77 16.30
C PRO A 68 -9.64 7.36 15.83
N ALA A 69 -9.74 7.11 14.52
CA ALA A 69 -9.63 5.77 13.94
C ALA A 69 -8.40 5.01 14.49
N PRO A 70 -8.54 3.71 14.85
CA PRO A 70 -7.48 2.94 15.49
C PRO A 70 -6.33 2.52 14.57
N PHE A 71 -6.28 3.11 13.39
CA PHE A 71 -5.35 2.80 12.33
C PHE A 71 -4.92 4.08 11.64
N THR A 72 -3.72 4.03 11.08
CA THR A 72 -3.26 5.05 10.14
C THR A 72 -3.65 4.63 8.73
N LEU A 73 -4.27 5.54 7.99
CA LEU A 73 -4.51 5.37 6.57
C LEU A 73 -3.26 5.77 5.79
N VAL A 74 -2.84 4.91 4.88
CA VAL A 74 -1.76 5.18 3.92
C VAL A 74 -2.20 4.80 2.52
N ASP A 75 -1.66 5.51 1.54
CA ASP A 75 -1.81 5.20 0.13
C ASP A 75 -0.54 4.52 -0.38
N ILE A 76 -0.70 3.53 -1.24
CA ILE A 76 0.40 2.76 -1.81
C ILE A 76 0.32 2.90 -3.33
N THR A 77 1.35 3.48 -3.91
CA THR A 77 1.54 3.53 -5.35
C THR A 77 2.59 2.51 -5.75
N VAL A 78 2.32 1.73 -6.81
CA VAL A 78 3.33 0.88 -7.45
C VAL A 78 3.49 1.29 -8.89
N ASP A 79 4.73 1.56 -9.29
CA ASP A 79 5.12 1.94 -10.63
C ASP A 79 6.21 1.00 -11.15
N TYR A 80 6.03 0.50 -12.37
CA TYR A 80 7.03 -0.31 -13.06
C TYR A 80 6.87 -0.15 -14.58
N PRO A 81 7.94 0.13 -15.34
CA PRO A 81 7.85 0.37 -16.78
C PRO A 81 7.20 -0.77 -17.55
N GLY A 82 6.23 -0.45 -18.41
CA GLY A 82 5.51 -1.43 -19.23
C GLY A 82 4.30 -2.08 -18.55
N TYR A 83 3.96 -1.66 -17.33
CA TYR A 83 2.81 -2.12 -16.56
C TYR A 83 1.88 -0.96 -16.19
N GLU A 84 0.62 -1.28 -15.89
CA GLU A 84 -0.33 -0.34 -15.33
C GLU A 84 0.11 0.06 -13.92
N ARG A 85 0.09 1.37 -13.64
CA ARG A 85 0.37 1.90 -12.30
C ARG A 85 -0.79 1.56 -11.38
N ILE A 86 -0.49 0.98 -10.22
CA ILE A 86 -1.49 0.68 -9.19
C ILE A 86 -1.48 1.80 -8.15
N LEU A 87 -2.67 2.24 -7.74
CA LEU A 87 -2.88 3.06 -6.56
C LEU A 87 -3.85 2.33 -5.63
N VAL A 88 -3.40 2.03 -4.42
CA VAL A 88 -4.22 1.54 -3.32
C VAL A 88 -4.42 2.69 -2.35
N GLU A 89 -5.64 3.17 -2.23
CA GLU A 89 -5.98 4.25 -1.30
C GLU A 89 -6.49 3.67 0.02
N ASN A 90 -6.24 4.38 1.12
CA ASN A 90 -6.80 4.08 2.43
C ASN A 90 -6.42 2.69 2.98
N ALA A 91 -5.20 2.22 2.72
CA ALA A 91 -4.68 1.01 3.35
C ALA A 91 -4.51 1.25 4.86
N GLN A 92 -5.04 0.32 5.66
CA GLN A 92 -5.07 0.44 7.12
C GLN A 92 -3.81 -0.17 7.75
N VAL A 93 -3.09 0.64 8.51
CA VAL A 93 -1.94 0.21 9.29
C VAL A 93 -2.29 0.29 10.76
N PHE A 94 -2.22 -0.85 11.44
CA PHE A 94 -2.53 -0.96 12.86
C PHE A 94 -1.26 -1.06 13.70
N SER A 95 -1.34 -0.57 14.92
CA SER A 95 -0.23 -0.62 15.86
C SER A 95 0.22 -2.05 16.19
N GLY A 96 1.53 -2.29 16.09
CA GLY A 96 2.19 -3.51 16.51
C GLY A 96 1.96 -4.71 15.59
N ILE A 97 1.37 -4.53 14.41
CA ILE A 97 1.23 -5.58 13.40
C ILE A 97 1.83 -5.15 12.04
N VAL A 98 2.16 -6.15 11.23
CA VAL A 98 2.65 -5.97 9.86
C VAL A 98 1.47 -6.14 8.89
N THR A 99 1.03 -5.05 8.27
CA THR A 99 0.08 -5.08 7.16
C THR A 99 0.82 -5.47 5.89
N GLN A 100 0.52 -6.63 5.31
CA GLN A 100 1.05 -7.03 4.01
C GLN A 100 0.02 -6.79 2.90
N GLN A 101 0.42 -6.03 1.88
CA GLN A 101 -0.38 -5.77 0.69
C GLN A 101 0.14 -6.59 -0.49
N ASN A 102 -0.74 -7.37 -1.11
CA ASN A 102 -0.42 -8.17 -2.28
C ASN A 102 -0.96 -7.44 -3.52
N LEU A 103 -0.05 -7.04 -4.42
CA LEU A 103 -0.34 -6.13 -5.53
C LEU A 103 -0.02 -6.82 -6.86
N VAL A 104 -1.00 -6.82 -7.77
CA VAL A 104 -0.88 -7.49 -9.07
C VAL A 104 -0.68 -6.46 -10.18
N LEU A 105 0.52 -6.40 -10.75
CA LEU A 105 0.79 -5.52 -11.89
C LEU A 105 0.31 -6.18 -13.18
N ILE A 106 -0.44 -5.40 -13.97
CA ILE A 106 -0.98 -5.81 -15.27
C ILE A 106 -0.11 -5.21 -16.39
N PRO A 107 0.46 -6.02 -17.30
CA PRO A 107 1.24 -5.49 -18.42
C PRO A 107 0.39 -4.64 -19.38
N LEU A 108 0.88 -3.47 -19.79
CA LEU A 108 0.18 -2.58 -20.74
C LEU A 108 -0.02 -3.21 -22.13
N GLN A 109 0.82 -4.17 -22.51
CA GLN A 109 0.71 -4.90 -23.78
C GLN A 109 -0.55 -5.77 -23.85
N GLU A 110 -1.10 -6.18 -22.70
CA GLU A 110 -2.36 -6.91 -22.60
C GLU A 110 -3.59 -5.98 -22.75
N ARG A 111 -3.38 -4.65 -22.70
CA ARG A 111 -4.41 -3.60 -22.87
C ARG A 111 -3.88 -2.35 -23.61
N PRO A 112 -3.85 -2.35 -24.96
CA PRO A 112 -3.33 -1.22 -25.74
C PRO A 112 -4.07 0.12 -25.60
N GLN A 113 -5.17 0.19 -24.84
CA GLN A 113 -5.97 1.42 -24.60
C GLN A 113 -5.83 2.01 -23.18
N ALA A 114 -5.04 1.42 -22.28
CA ALA A 114 -5.00 1.79 -20.86
C ALA A 114 -3.87 2.77 -20.45
N TRP A 115 -3.11 3.32 -21.41
CA TRP A 115 -1.96 4.21 -21.16
C TRP A 115 -2.29 5.49 -20.36
N ASN A 116 -3.56 5.81 -20.12
CA ASN A 116 -4.03 7.00 -19.38
C ASN A 116 -5.15 6.67 -18.36
N LEU A 117 -5.26 5.43 -17.89
CA LEU A 117 -6.29 5.06 -16.90
C LEU A 117 -5.62 4.71 -15.56
N THR A 118 -5.85 5.52 -14.54
CA THR A 118 -5.60 5.13 -13.14
C THR A 118 -6.74 4.23 -12.71
N GLU A 119 -6.51 2.92 -12.56
CA GLU A 119 -7.49 2.04 -11.90
C GLU A 119 -7.45 2.26 -10.38
N ILE A 120 -8.55 2.79 -9.82
CA ILE A 120 -8.71 3.01 -8.38
C ILE A 120 -9.26 1.72 -7.76
N PHE A 121 -8.44 1.02 -6.97
CA PHE A 121 -8.90 -0.14 -6.20
C PHE A 121 -9.42 0.32 -4.84
N GLN A 122 -10.74 0.27 -4.64
CA GLN A 122 -11.36 0.50 -3.33
C GLN A 122 -11.19 -0.75 -2.46
N VAL A 123 -10.33 -0.67 -1.45
CA VAL A 123 -10.22 -1.71 -0.42
C VAL A 123 -11.38 -1.55 0.55
N SER A 124 -12.25 -2.56 0.64
CA SER A 124 -13.33 -2.59 1.63
C SER A 124 -12.77 -2.82 3.04
N ALA A 125 -13.42 -2.25 4.05
CA ALA A 125 -13.03 -2.44 5.45
C ALA A 125 -13.03 -3.94 5.81
N GLN A 126 -11.92 -4.44 6.34
CA GLN A 126 -11.86 -5.80 6.86
C GLN A 126 -12.72 -5.90 8.12
N ASN A 127 -13.75 -6.74 8.09
CA ASN A 127 -14.46 -7.15 9.30
C ASN A 127 -13.58 -8.13 10.08
N LEU A 128 -13.34 -7.80 11.36
CA LEU A 128 -12.72 -8.66 12.37
C LEU A 128 -13.70 -9.73 12.86
#